data_AF-A0A536PS58-F1
#
_entry.id   AF-A0A536PS58-F1
#
_cell.length_a   1.000
_cell.length_b   1.000
_cell.length_c   1.000
_cell.angle_alpha   90.00
_cell.angle_beta   90.00
_cell.angle_gamma   90.00
#
_symmetry.space_group_name_H-M   'P 1'
#
loop_
_entity.id
_entity.type
_entity.pdbx_description
1 polymer ?
#
loop_
_entity_poly.entity_id
_entity_poly.type
_entity_poly.pdbx_seq_one_letter_code
_entity_poly.pdbx_strand_id
1 'polypeptide(L)' 'MIDPIAIHLGPIEVHWYGIIIATAVLAGALLGTVEARRRGEDPDKGWSMLLLVIVTSIVAARLYHVIHEWGPVYS' A
#
# COMPACT_ATOMS: atom_id res chain seq x y z
N MET A 1 -7.20 -25.36 -5.12
CA MET A 1 -7.22 -24.37 -4.04
C MET A 1 -5.79 -23.89 -3.92
N ILE A 2 -5.51 -22.63 -4.29
CA ILE A 2 -4.17 -22.05 -4.13
C ILE A 2 -4.03 -21.70 -2.65
N ASP A 3 -2.98 -22.18 -2.01
CA ASP A 3 -2.66 -21.78 -0.65
C ASP A 3 -2.46 -20.26 -0.61
N PRO A 4 -3.23 -19.52 0.20
CA PRO A 4 -3.15 -18.06 0.26
C PRO A 4 -1.84 -17.58 0.91
N ILE A 5 -1.11 -18.50 1.55
CA ILE A 5 0.15 -18.25 2.25
C ILE A 5 1.31 -18.57 1.31
N ALA A 6 2.10 -17.55 1.01
CA ALA A 6 3.25 -17.67 0.12
C ALA A 6 4.50 -18.16 0.87
N ILE A 7 4.72 -17.61 2.08
CA ILE A 7 5.90 -17.92 2.90
C ILE A 7 5.48 -17.95 4.37
N HIS A 8 5.87 -19.02 5.08
CA HIS A 8 5.77 -19.10 6.53
C HIS A 8 7.11 -18.69 7.16
N LEU A 9 7.14 -17.55 7.86
CA LEU A 9 8.28 -17.12 8.66
C LEU A 9 7.92 -17.29 10.14
N GLY A 10 7.94 -18.54 10.63
CA GLY A 10 7.58 -18.87 12.01
C GLY A 10 6.14 -18.43 12.34
N PRO A 11 5.91 -17.47 13.26
CA PRO A 11 4.59 -16.96 13.60
C PRO A 11 4.00 -15.96 12.60
N ILE A 12 4.77 -15.56 11.56
CA ILE A 12 4.33 -14.58 10.57
C ILE A 12 3.99 -15.29 9.27
N GLU A 13 2.71 -15.22 8.90
CA GLU A 13 2.19 -15.76 7.64
C GLU A 13 2.16 -14.66 6.56
N VAL A 14 3.07 -14.77 5.59
CA VAL A 14 3.11 -13.84 4.47
C VAL A 14 2.17 -14.34 3.38
N HIS A 15 1.10 -13.60 3.17
CA HIS A 15 0.10 -13.92 2.16
C HIS A 15 0.49 -13.40 0.78
N TRP A 16 0.03 -14.07 -0.28
CA TRP A 16 0.27 -13.65 -1.67
C TRP A 16 -0.21 -12.22 -1.95
N TYR A 17 -1.36 -11.82 -1.39
CA TYR A 17 -1.85 -10.45 -1.57
C TYR A 17 -0.89 -9.41 -0.95
N GLY A 18 -0.23 -9.75 0.16
CA GLY A 18 0.76 -8.87 0.79
C GLY A 18 1.99 -8.69 -0.08
N ILE A 19 2.47 -9.77 -0.71
CA ILE A 19 3.60 -9.72 -1.66
C ILE A 19 3.24 -8.87 -2.88
N ILE A 20 2.04 -9.05 -3.44
CA ILE A 20 1.58 -8.29 -4.61
C ILE A 20 1.46 -6.80 -4.26
N ILE A 21 0.89 -6.45 -3.10
CA ILE A 21 0.77 -5.05 -2.67
C ILE A 21 2.16 -4.45 -2.43
N ALA A 22 3.04 -5.14 -1.72
CA ALA A 22 4.39 -4.67 -1.46
C ALA A 22 5.19 -4.43 -2.75
N THR A 23 5.12 -5.36 -3.70
CA THR A 23 5.78 -5.21 -5.01
C THR A 23 5.18 -4.08 -5.83
N ALA A 24 3.86 -3.88 -5.82
CA ALA A 24 3.20 -2.76 -6.48
C ALA A 24 3.65 -1.40 -5.89
N VAL A 25 3.72 -1.28 -4.56
CA VAL A 25 4.18 -0.07 -3.87
C VAL A 25 5.65 0.22 -4.20
N LEU A 26 6.51 -0.79 -4.13
CA LEU A 26 7.93 -0.64 -4.48
C LEU A 26 8.12 -0.24 -5.95
N ALA A 27 7.38 -0.87 -6.87
CA ALA A 27 7.42 -0.52 -8.28
C ALA A 27 6.95 0.92 -8.51
N GLY A 28 5.87 1.35 -7.84
CA GLY A 28 5.38 2.73 -7.91
C GLY A 28 6.40 3.74 -7.39
N ALA A 29 7.08 3.43 -6.27
CA ALA A 29 8.15 4.27 -5.72
C ALA A 29 9.35 4.37 -6.67
N LEU A 30 9.79 3.25 -7.24
CA LEU A 30 10.90 3.22 -8.20
C LEU A 30 10.54 3.96 -9.49
N LEU A 31 9.35 3.78 -10.03
CA LEU A 31 8.89 4.53 -11.20
C LEU A 31 8.78 6.02 -10.90
N GLY A 32 8.23 6.39 -9.73
CA GLY A 32 8.13 7.79 -9.31
C GLY A 32 9.49 8.46 -9.18
N THR A 33 10.48 7.79 -8.59
CA THR A 33 11.85 8.31 -8.49
C THR A 33 12.56 8.40 -9.83
N VAL A 34 12.38 7.41 -10.72
CA VAL A 34 12.94 7.44 -12.08
C VAL A 34 12.32 8.57 -12.91
N GLU A 35 10.99 8.75 -12.83
CA GLU A 35 10.28 9.79 -13.56
C GLU A 35 10.63 11.19 -13.03
N ALA A 36 10.70 11.36 -11.71
CA ALA A 36 11.16 12.61 -11.10
C ALA A 36 12.56 12.98 -11.59
N ARG A 37 13.49 12.03 -11.58
CA ARG A 37 14.85 12.24 -12.08
C ARG A 37 14.89 12.55 -13.58
N ARG A 38 14.04 11.90 -14.39
CA ARG A 38 13.92 12.17 -15.84
C ARG A 38 13.39 13.58 -16.12
N ARG A 39 12.50 14.09 -15.27
CA ARG A 39 11.93 15.45 -15.37
C ARG A 39 12.83 16.52 -14.77
N GLY A 40 13.96 16.13 -14.16
CA GLY A 40 14.82 17.06 -13.41
C GLY A 40 14.20 17.55 -12.11
N GLU A 41 13.16 16.87 -11.62
CA GLU A 41 12.53 17.16 -10.33
C GLU A 41 13.28 16.47 -9.20
N ASP A 42 13.21 17.08 -8.02
CA ASP A 42 13.89 16.59 -6.82
C ASP A 42 13.26 15.27 -6.34
N PRO A 43 14.00 14.14 -6.33
CA PRO A 43 13.50 12.86 -5.85
C PRO A 43 13.04 12.87 -4.39
N ASP A 44 13.54 13.81 -3.58
CA ASP A 44 13.13 13.97 -2.17
C ASP A 44 11.65 14.34 -2.04
N LYS A 45 11.08 14.95 -3.08
CA LYS A 45 9.65 15.23 -3.15
C LYS A 45 8.82 13.95 -3.29
N GLY A 46 9.34 12.95 -4.01
CA GLY A 46 8.75 11.62 -4.13
C GLY A 46 8.74 10.87 -2.79
N TRP A 47 9.82 10.96 -2.02
CA TRP A 47 9.88 10.40 -0.65
C TRP A 47 8.91 11.08 0.30
N SER A 48 8.79 12.41 0.21
CA SER A 48 7.80 13.18 0.99
C SER A 48 6.36 12.80 0.64
N MET A 49 6.07 12.58 -0.64
CA MET A 49 4.78 12.06 -1.10
C MET A 49 4.51 10.63 -0.64
N LEU A 50 5.51 9.74 -0.65
CA LEU A 50 5.36 8.38 -0.11
C LEU A 50 4.98 8.39 1.36
N LEU A 51 5.64 9.22 2.17
CA LEU A 51 5.27 9.43 3.57
C LEU A 51 3.83 9.93 3.72
N LEU A 52 3.43 10.92 2.93
CA LEU A 52 2.06 11.43 2.93
C LEU A 52 1.05 10.35 2.53
N VAL A 53 1.35 9.55 1.51
CA VAL A 53 0.51 8.44 1.05
C VAL A 53 0.34 7.43 2.17
N ILE A 54 1.41 7.03 2.87
CA ILE A 54 1.33 6.08 3.99
C ILE A 54 0.41 6.61 5.09
N VAL A 55 0.58 7.86 5.51
CA VAL A 55 -0.27 8.48 6.55
C VAL A 55 -1.73 8.52 6.10
N THR A 56 -1.97 8.99 4.87
CA THR A 56 -3.31 9.09 4.30
C THR A 56 -3.96 7.70 4.12
N SER A 57 -3.17 6.67 3.83
CA SER A 57 -3.64 5.28 3.69
C SER A 57 -4.20 4.74 5.00
N ILE A 58 -3.53 5.03 6.12
CA ILE A 58 -4.00 4.60 7.45
C ILE A 58 -5.35 5.27 7.77
N VAL A 59 -5.47 6.57 7.49
CA VAL A 59 -6.72 7.32 7.68
C VAL A 59 -7.83 6.79 6.77
N ALA A 60 -7.53 6.57 5.49
CA ALA A 60 -8.47 6.02 4.52
C ALA A 60 -8.94 4.61 4.89
N ALA A 61 -8.06 3.75 5.41
CA ALA A 61 -8.43 2.42 5.88
C ALA A 61 -9.45 2.48 7.03
N ARG A 62 -9.28 3.44 7.96
CA ARG A 62 -10.23 3.66 9.04
C ARG A 62 -11.55 4.23 8.53
N LEU A 63 -11.51 5.21 7.64
CA LEU A 63 -12.73 5.77 7.03
C LEU A 63 -13.48 4.72 6.21
N TYR A 64 -12.78 3.89 5.45
CA TYR A 64 -13.39 2.80 4.69
C TYR A 64 -14.10 1.80 5.60
N HIS A 65 -13.49 1.42 6.72
CA HIS A 65 -14.11 0.56 7.72
C HIS A 65 -15.43 1.15 8.23
N VAL A 66 -15.42 2.44 8.58
CA VAL A 66 -16.60 3.17 9.05
C VAL A 66 -17.69 3.18 7.97
N ILE A 67 -17.35 3.57 6.74
CA ILE A 67 -18.31 3.61 5.62
C ILE A 67 -18.89 2.21 5.33
N HIS A 68 -18.07 1.17 5.41
CA HIS A 68 -18.49 -0.21 5.15
C HIS A 68 -19.38 -0.78 6.25
N GLU A 69 -19.06 -0.54 7.53
CA GLU A 69 -19.88 -0.98 8.66
C GLU A 69 -21.17 -0.18 8.83
N TRP A 70 -21.27 1.02 8.26
CA TRP A 70 -22.50 1.82 8.34
C TRP A 70 -23.63 1.27 7.45
N GLY A 71 -23.31 0.52 6.39
CA GLY A 71 -24.31 -0.12 5.53
C GLY A 71 -25.17 -1.19 6.22
N PRO A 72 -24.59 -2.18 6.92
CA PRO A 72 -25.35 -3.31 7.48
C PRO A 72 -26.06 -3.03 8.81
N VAL A 73 -25.84 -1.90 9.48
CA VAL A 73 -26.51 -1.58 10.76
C VAL A 73 -27.94 -1.05 10.57
N TYR A 74 -28.33 -0.66 9.36
CA TYR A 74 -29.65 -0.05 9.07
C TYR A 74 -30.46 -0.71 7.93
N SER A 75 -30.06 -1.88 7.42
CA SER A 75 -30.84 -2.64 6.43
C SER A 75 -31.40 -3.93 6.99
#